data_AF-A0A921N1P3-F1
#
_entry.id   AF-A0A921N1P3-F1
#
_cell.length_a   1.000
_cell.length_b   1.000
_cell.length_c   1.000
_cell.angle_alpha   90.00
_cell.angle_beta   90.00
_cell.angle_gamma   90.00
#
_symmetry.space_group_name_H-M   'P 1'
#
loop_
_entity.id
_entity.type
_entity.pdbx_description
1 polymer ?
#
loop_
_entity_poly.entity_id
_entity_poly.type
_entity_poly.pdbx_seq_one_letter_code
_entity_poly.pdbx_strand_id
1 'polypeptide(L)'
;MQIEQLDLETRSKIYNYTKKILRKYQKGIITGKLTADKFVENILSNGSISDILDENLLLQNDFKQSYTSYIENLINIQNESLSTSKKRNLKSSSEKPSISQRVKLKNLLESSGYTLSIPLEYLSSCDVDCIIQYITTQSIDIGNERIYNYVHKSNLN
;
A
#
# COMPACT_ATOMS: atom_id res chain seq x y z
N MET A 1 -16.58 12.05 -1.91
CA MET A 1 -16.18 10.66 -1.51
C MET A 1 -14.69 10.64 -1.26
N GLN A 2 -14.20 9.86 -0.30
CA GLN A 2 -12.78 9.80 0.08
C GLN A 2 -12.15 8.43 -0.29
N ILE A 3 -10.82 8.39 -0.45
CA ILE A 3 -10.06 7.15 -0.71
C ILE A 3 -10.34 6.09 0.36
N GLU A 4 -10.47 6.49 1.62
CA GLU A 4 -10.72 5.62 2.78
C GLU A 4 -12.07 4.91 2.71
N GLN A 5 -13.03 5.49 1.97
CA GLN A 5 -14.39 4.99 1.84
C GLN A 5 -14.53 3.98 0.70
N LEU A 6 -13.51 3.83 -0.14
CA LEU A 6 -13.47 2.81 -1.19
C LEU A 6 -13.31 1.42 -0.59
N ASP A 7 -13.85 0.41 -1.27
CA ASP A 7 -13.65 -0.98 -0.90
C ASP A 7 -12.15 -1.38 -1.01
N LEU A 8 -11.76 -2.41 -0.27
CA LEU A 8 -10.35 -2.82 -0.18
C LEU A 8 -9.79 -3.28 -1.52
N GLU A 9 -10.60 -3.88 -2.40
CA GLU A 9 -10.15 -4.34 -3.71
C GLU A 9 -9.78 -3.15 -4.58
N THR A 10 -10.67 -2.16 -4.66
CA THR A 10 -10.44 -0.90 -5.38
C THR A 10 -9.25 -0.14 -4.81
N ARG A 11 -9.15 -0.01 -3.47
CA ARG A 11 -7.99 0.61 -2.81
C ARG A 11 -6.69 -0.11 -3.16
N SER A 12 -6.69 -1.45 -3.20
CA SER A 12 -5.51 -2.23 -3.57
C SER A 12 -5.10 -2.03 -5.03
N LYS A 13 -6.07 -1.97 -5.96
CA LYS A 13 -5.81 -1.64 -7.38
C LYS A 13 -5.21 -0.24 -7.52
N ILE A 14 -5.77 0.77 -6.85
CA ILE A 14 -5.24 2.15 -6.83
C ILE A 14 -3.81 2.17 -6.29
N TYR A 15 -3.55 1.50 -5.17
CA TYR A 15 -2.22 1.42 -4.57
C TYR A 15 -1.19 0.84 -5.55
N ASN A 16 -1.51 -0.30 -6.17
CA ASN A 16 -0.61 -1.00 -7.10
C ASN A 16 -0.30 -0.14 -8.33
N TYR A 17 -1.32 0.46 -8.92
CA TYR A 17 -1.19 1.36 -10.05
C TYR A 17 -0.36 2.60 -9.69
N THR A 18 -0.69 3.24 -8.57
CA THR A 18 0.02 4.41 -8.05
C THR A 18 1.49 4.11 -7.81
N LYS A 19 1.81 3.01 -7.11
CA LYS A 19 3.20 2.57 -6.86
C LYS A 19 3.99 2.38 -8.15
N LYS A 20 3.37 1.79 -9.18
CA LYS A 20 4.00 1.59 -10.50
C LYS A 20 4.39 2.93 -11.12
N ILE A 21 3.53 3.93 -11.02
CA ILE A 21 3.75 5.26 -11.59
C ILE A 21 4.75 6.07 -10.75
N LEU A 22 4.65 6.02 -9.42
CA LEU A 22 5.62 6.66 -8.51
C LEU A 22 7.05 6.20 -8.81
N ARG A 23 7.26 4.91 -9.12
CA ARG A 23 8.57 4.39 -9.54
C ARG A 23 9.06 5.01 -10.85
N LYS A 24 8.18 5.21 -11.84
CA LYS A 24 8.53 5.86 -13.12
C LYS A 24 8.99 7.31 -12.91
N TYR A 25 8.36 8.03 -12.00
CA TYR A 25 8.64 9.45 -11.73
C TYR A 25 9.56 9.70 -10.50
N GLN A 26 10.20 8.64 -9.98
CA GLN A 26 10.94 8.69 -8.73
C GLN A 26 12.01 9.81 -8.68
N LYS A 27 12.73 10.05 -9.78
CA LYS A 27 13.73 11.14 -9.83
C LYS A 27 13.09 12.52 -9.68
N GLY A 28 11.92 12.74 -10.28
CA GLY A 28 11.18 14.00 -10.18
C GLY A 28 10.61 14.23 -8.78
N ILE A 29 10.14 13.16 -8.14
CA ILE A 29 9.60 13.19 -6.78
C ILE A 29 10.70 13.49 -5.76
N ILE A 30 11.84 12.78 -5.82
CA ILE A 30 12.96 12.98 -4.89
C ILE A 30 13.54 14.39 -5.00
N THR A 31 13.55 14.97 -6.21
CA THR A 31 14.08 16.32 -6.44
C THR A 31 13.08 17.43 -6.12
N GLY A 32 11.85 17.09 -5.73
CA GLY A 32 10.77 18.05 -5.48
C GLY A 32 10.20 18.72 -6.74
N LYS A 33 10.69 18.34 -7.93
CA LYS A 33 10.23 18.88 -9.22
C LYS A 33 8.80 18.43 -9.55
N LEU A 34 8.41 17.26 -9.05
CA LEU A 34 7.06 16.71 -9.19
C LEU A 34 6.42 16.58 -7.81
N THR A 35 5.50 17.50 -7.51
CA THR A 35 4.68 17.51 -6.29
C THR A 35 3.51 16.52 -6.40
N ALA A 36 2.90 16.18 -5.27
CA ALA A 36 1.73 15.30 -5.22
C ALA A 36 0.58 15.84 -6.09
N ASP A 37 0.30 17.15 -6.04
CA ASP A 37 -0.72 17.80 -6.88
C ASP A 37 -0.47 17.57 -8.37
N LYS A 38 0.74 17.90 -8.85
CA LYS A 38 1.11 17.71 -10.25
C LYS A 38 1.10 16.24 -10.65
N PHE A 39 1.45 15.35 -9.74
CA PHE A 39 1.40 13.91 -9.97
C PHE A 39 -0.03 13.43 -10.17
N VAL A 40 -0.95 13.84 -9.29
CA VAL A 40 -2.37 13.55 -9.39
C VAL A 40 -2.94 14.11 -10.68
N GLU A 41 -2.67 15.37 -11.01
CA GLU A 41 -3.13 15.96 -12.27
C GLU A 41 -2.68 15.19 -13.49
N ASN A 42 -1.42 14.74 -13.52
CA ASN A 42 -0.91 13.91 -14.61
C ASN A 42 -1.59 12.55 -14.70
N ILE A 43 -1.95 11.93 -13.56
CA ILE A 43 -2.68 10.66 -13.54
C ILE A 43 -4.12 10.85 -14.01
N LEU A 44 -4.81 11.86 -13.49
CA LEU A 44 -6.21 12.12 -13.84
C LEU A 44 -6.36 12.55 -15.30
N SER A 45 -5.43 13.36 -15.81
CA SER A 45 -5.50 13.90 -17.18
C SER A 45 -5.13 12.88 -18.26
N ASN A 46 -4.35 11.86 -17.92
CA ASN A 46 -3.93 10.85 -18.90
C ASN A 46 -4.95 9.70 -19.07
N GLY A 47 -6.02 9.70 -18.28
CA GLY A 47 -7.09 8.70 -18.32
C GLY A 47 -6.68 7.29 -17.86
N SER A 48 -5.41 7.00 -17.59
CA SER A 48 -4.96 5.62 -17.33
C SER A 48 -5.37 5.03 -15.97
N ILE A 49 -6.07 5.80 -15.14
CA ILE A 49 -6.72 5.32 -13.91
C ILE A 49 -8.21 5.01 -14.11
N SER A 50 -8.82 5.35 -15.26
CA SER A 50 -10.25 5.13 -15.51
C SER A 50 -10.65 3.65 -15.55
N ASP A 51 -9.69 2.75 -15.81
CA ASP A 51 -9.88 1.29 -15.70
C ASP A 51 -10.11 0.83 -14.24
N ILE A 52 -9.79 1.67 -13.25
CA ILE A 52 -9.86 1.36 -11.82
C ILE A 52 -10.94 2.18 -11.11
N LEU A 53 -11.18 3.41 -11.57
CA LEU A 53 -12.08 4.38 -10.95
C LEU A 53 -13.05 4.96 -11.97
N ASP A 54 -14.32 5.08 -11.60
CA ASP A 54 -15.35 5.73 -12.42
C ASP A 54 -14.95 7.18 -12.74
N GLU A 55 -15.04 7.56 -14.02
CA GLU A 55 -14.75 8.91 -14.51
C GLU A 55 -15.54 9.99 -13.77
N ASN A 56 -16.79 9.69 -13.37
CA ASN A 56 -17.61 10.61 -12.59
C ASN A 56 -17.00 10.94 -11.22
N LEU A 57 -16.27 9.99 -10.64
CA LEU A 57 -15.56 10.17 -9.39
C LEU A 57 -14.31 11.04 -9.55
N LEU A 58 -13.60 10.87 -10.67
CA LEU A 58 -12.37 11.60 -10.99
C LEU A 58 -12.64 13.12 -11.16
N LEU A 59 -13.88 13.49 -11.51
CA LEU A 59 -14.32 14.87 -11.65
C LEU A 59 -14.69 15.54 -10.31
N GLN A 60 -14.85 14.77 -9.23
CA GLN A 60 -15.19 15.32 -7.92
C GLN A 60 -13.97 15.96 -7.25
N ASN A 61 -14.06 17.25 -6.93
CA ASN A 61 -12.96 18.00 -6.33
C ASN A 61 -12.57 17.43 -4.95
N ASP A 62 -13.55 17.02 -4.14
CA ASP A 62 -13.32 16.41 -2.83
C ASP A 62 -12.51 15.10 -2.93
N PHE A 63 -12.81 14.30 -3.96
CA PHE A 63 -12.07 13.07 -4.22
C PHE A 63 -10.65 13.37 -4.70
N LYS A 64 -10.47 14.34 -5.60
CA LYS A 64 -9.14 14.79 -6.06
C LYS A 64 -8.28 15.22 -4.86
N GLN A 65 -8.83 15.98 -3.93
CA GLN A 65 -8.12 16.42 -2.73
C GLN A 65 -7.74 15.25 -1.82
N SER A 66 -8.68 14.33 -1.54
CA SER A 66 -8.41 13.11 -0.77
C SER A 66 -7.32 12.26 -1.43
N TYR A 67 -7.36 12.12 -2.76
CA TYR A 67 -6.37 11.36 -3.52
C TYR A 67 -5.00 12.04 -3.50
N THR A 68 -4.91 13.37 -3.59
CA THR A 68 -3.65 14.11 -3.40
C THR A 68 -3.02 13.81 -2.05
N SER A 69 -3.80 13.90 -0.96
CA SER A 69 -3.28 13.60 0.39
C SER A 69 -2.81 12.14 0.51
N TYR A 70 -3.53 11.21 -0.12
CA TYR A 70 -3.13 9.81 -0.20
C TYR A 70 -1.79 9.63 -0.95
N ILE A 71 -1.62 10.27 -2.11
CA ILE A 71 -0.36 10.26 -2.87
C ILE A 71 0.79 10.84 -2.05
N GLU A 72 0.55 11.95 -1.36
CA GLU A 72 1.55 12.59 -0.50
C GLU A 72 2.02 11.64 0.60
N ASN A 73 1.10 10.94 1.27
CA ASN A 73 1.44 9.92 2.25
C ASN A 73 2.31 8.79 1.62
N LEU A 74 1.92 8.29 0.44
CA LEU A 74 2.71 7.25 -0.24
C LEU A 74 4.12 7.73 -0.65
N ILE A 75 4.25 8.99 -1.07
CA ILE A 75 5.54 9.61 -1.37
C ILE A 75 6.39 9.69 -0.10
N ASN A 76 5.81 10.11 1.03
CA ASN A 76 6.50 10.21 2.31
C ASN A 76 7.01 8.84 2.77
N ILE A 77 6.14 7.82 2.80
CA ILE A 77 6.52 6.43 3.13
C ILE A 77 7.68 5.94 2.24
N GLN A 78 7.62 6.24 0.94
CA GLN A 78 8.67 5.85 0.00
C GLN A 78 9.99 6.61 0.26
N ASN A 79 9.94 7.92 0.50
CA ASN A 79 11.12 8.74 0.75
C ASN A 79 11.78 8.39 2.09
N GLU A 80 11.00 8.08 3.12
CA GLU A 80 11.50 7.53 4.38
C GLU A 80 12.24 6.21 4.15
N SER A 81 11.66 5.30 3.37
CA SER A 81 12.29 4.03 3.00
C SER A 81 13.60 4.22 2.21
N LEU A 82 13.71 5.25 1.38
CA LEU A 82 14.90 5.55 0.57
C LEU A 82 15.98 6.33 1.34
N SER A 83 15.58 7.24 2.22
CA SER A 83 16.50 8.01 3.06
C SER A 83 17.17 7.12 4.10
N THR A 84 16.41 6.20 4.68
CA THR A 84 16.92 5.16 5.58
C THR A 84 17.91 4.23 4.88
N SER A 85 17.70 3.89 3.61
CA SER A 85 18.63 3.06 2.83
C SER A 85 19.91 3.81 2.43
N LYS A 86 19.85 5.10 2.08
CA LYS A 86 21.03 5.91 1.72
C LYS A 86 21.99 6.15 2.90
N LYS A 87 21.50 6.15 4.14
CA LYS A 87 22.34 6.31 5.34
C LYS A 87 23.07 5.04 5.76
N ARG A 88 22.80 3.87 5.15
CA ARG A 88 23.26 2.57 5.65
C ARG A 88 24.13 1.83 4.65
N ASN A 89 25.44 2.10 4.72
CA ASN A 89 26.48 1.22 4.15
C ASN A 89 26.72 -0.06 4.98
N LEU A 90 25.94 -0.37 6.02
CA LEU A 90 26.03 -1.64 6.75
C LEU A 90 24.65 -1.98 7.36
N LYS A 91 24.05 -3.08 6.89
CA LYS A 91 22.85 -3.76 7.45
C LYS A 91 21.61 -2.90 7.74
N SER A 92 20.67 -2.88 6.80
CA SER A 92 19.26 -2.94 7.20
C SER A 92 18.35 -3.47 6.11
N SER A 93 17.97 -4.73 6.23
CA SER A 93 16.63 -5.13 5.83
C SER A 93 15.62 -4.44 6.76
N SER A 94 14.37 -4.33 6.32
CA SER A 94 13.25 -4.13 7.25
C SER A 94 13.38 -5.08 8.45
N GLU A 95 12.96 -4.62 9.63
CA GLU A 95 13.09 -5.39 10.86
C GLU A 95 12.36 -6.72 10.69
N LYS A 96 13.06 -7.83 10.94
CA LYS A 96 12.48 -9.15 10.81
C LYS A 96 11.43 -9.35 11.91
N PRO A 97 10.31 -10.03 11.62
CA PRO A 97 9.31 -10.31 12.64
C PRO A 97 9.91 -11.18 13.74
N SER A 98 9.59 -10.83 14.98
CA SER A 98 9.96 -11.57 16.18
C SER A 98 9.35 -12.97 16.19
N ILE A 99 9.91 -13.89 16.98
CA ILE A 99 9.35 -15.25 17.13
C ILE A 99 7.89 -15.20 17.58
N SER A 100 7.57 -14.31 18.51
CA SER A 100 6.19 -14.12 19.02
C SER A 100 5.22 -13.73 17.90
N GLN A 101 5.58 -12.75 17.07
CA GLN A 101 4.77 -12.34 15.92
C GLN A 101 4.57 -13.48 14.93
N ARG A 102 5.62 -14.26 14.64
CA ARG A 102 5.55 -15.41 13.73
C ARG A 102 4.61 -16.49 14.23
N VAL A 103 4.70 -16.84 15.52
CA VAL A 103 3.83 -17.84 16.16
C VAL A 103 2.38 -17.34 16.15
N LYS A 104 2.15 -16.08 16.51
CA LYS A 104 0.81 -15.47 16.49
C LYS A 104 0.19 -15.50 15.10
N LEU A 105 0.95 -15.13 14.07
CA LEU A 105 0.48 -15.16 12.69
C LEU A 105 0.14 -16.58 12.23
N LYS A 106 1.01 -17.57 12.51
CA LYS A 106 0.76 -18.98 12.13
C LYS A 106 -0.54 -19.51 12.73
N ASN A 107 -0.73 -19.35 14.04
CA ASN A 107 -1.94 -19.79 14.72
C ASN A 107 -3.20 -19.09 14.16
N LEU A 108 -3.06 -17.80 13.81
CA LEU A 108 -4.17 -17.04 13.26
C LEU A 108 -4.54 -17.52 11.85
N LEU A 109 -3.56 -17.79 10.99
CA LEU A 109 -3.80 -18.32 9.64
C LEU A 109 -4.51 -19.68 9.70
N GLU A 110 -4.04 -20.59 10.56
CA GLU A 110 -4.64 -21.92 10.76
C GLU A 110 -6.09 -21.85 11.26
N SER A 111 -6.38 -20.95 12.20
CA SER A 111 -7.72 -20.83 12.79
C SER A 111 -8.73 -20.05 11.94
N SER A 112 -8.27 -19.15 11.08
CA SER A 112 -9.14 -18.26 10.29
C SER A 112 -9.38 -18.73 8.85
N GLY A 113 -8.65 -19.75 8.39
CA GLY A 113 -8.72 -20.24 7.01
C GLY A 113 -8.04 -19.31 5.99
N TYR A 114 -7.18 -18.40 6.46
CA TYR A 114 -6.37 -17.55 5.59
C TYR A 114 -5.01 -18.19 5.29
N THR A 115 -4.49 -17.93 4.10
CA THR A 115 -3.16 -18.38 3.65
C THR A 115 -2.34 -17.23 3.12
N LEU A 116 -1.03 -17.29 3.31
CA LEU A 116 -0.11 -16.30 2.76
C LEU A 116 0.22 -16.59 1.30
N SER A 117 0.23 -15.54 0.48
CA SER A 117 0.63 -15.59 -0.93
C SER A 117 2.15 -15.54 -1.11
N ILE A 118 2.88 -15.12 -0.08
CA ILE A 118 4.34 -15.06 -0.06
C ILE A 118 4.89 -15.74 1.20
N PRO A 119 6.10 -16.32 1.15
CA PRO A 119 6.72 -16.92 2.33
C PRO A 119 6.94 -15.91 3.45
N LEU A 120 6.77 -16.36 4.70
CA LEU A 120 6.87 -15.52 5.90
C LEU A 120 8.26 -14.88 6.05
N GLU A 121 9.30 -15.48 5.48
CA GLU A 121 10.68 -14.98 5.49
C GLU A 121 10.85 -13.65 4.77
N TYR A 122 9.94 -13.32 3.84
CA TYR A 122 9.93 -12.06 3.10
C TYR A 122 9.14 -10.95 3.80
N LEU A 123 8.42 -11.27 4.88
CA LEU A 123 7.63 -10.30 5.63
C LEU A 123 8.51 -9.56 6.64
N SER A 124 8.27 -8.25 6.78
CA SER A 124 8.78 -7.47 7.90
C SER A 124 7.90 -7.61 9.14
N SER A 125 8.41 -7.16 10.29
CA SER A 125 7.65 -7.03 11.54
C SER A 125 6.34 -6.26 11.32
N CYS A 126 6.42 -5.11 10.64
CA CYS A 126 5.26 -4.28 10.30
C CYS A 126 4.28 -5.02 9.37
N ASP A 127 4.77 -5.77 8.36
CA ASP A 127 3.88 -6.55 7.50
C ASP A 127 3.10 -7.60 8.30
N VAL A 128 3.75 -8.29 9.24
CA VAL A 128 3.10 -9.29 10.08
C VAL A 128 2.02 -8.66 10.96
N ASP A 129 2.30 -7.53 11.59
CA ASP A 129 1.32 -6.82 12.41
C ASP A 129 0.12 -6.34 11.59
N CYS A 130 0.36 -5.78 10.40
CA CYS A 130 -0.72 -5.36 9.50
C CYS A 130 -1.53 -6.55 8.98
N ILE A 131 -0.91 -7.70 8.70
CA ILE A 131 -1.63 -8.93 8.33
C ILE A 131 -2.53 -9.40 9.48
N ILE A 132 -1.99 -9.44 10.70
CA ILE A 132 -2.75 -9.85 11.89
C ILE A 132 -3.95 -8.93 12.10
N GLN A 133 -3.74 -7.61 12.00
CA GLN A 133 -4.80 -6.61 12.06
C GLN A 133 -5.85 -6.88 10.99
N TYR A 134 -5.44 -7.03 9.73
CA TYR A 134 -6.36 -7.27 8.62
C TYR A 134 -7.23 -8.51 8.82
N ILE A 135 -6.63 -9.65 9.19
CA ILE A 135 -7.41 -10.90 9.43
C ILE A 135 -8.42 -10.70 10.57
N THR A 136 -8.06 -9.93 11.60
CA THR A 136 -8.90 -9.72 12.79
C THR A 136 -10.01 -8.70 12.57
N THR A 137 -9.72 -7.59 11.87
CA THR A 137 -10.63 -6.43 11.75
C THR A 137 -11.26 -6.30 10.37
N GLN A 138 -10.78 -7.05 9.37
CA GLN A 138 -11.15 -6.91 7.96
C GLN A 138 -10.87 -5.50 7.40
N SER A 139 -9.97 -4.75 8.02
CA SER A 139 -9.59 -3.40 7.61
C SER A 139 -8.08 -3.31 7.38
N ILE A 140 -7.68 -2.48 6.41
CA ILE A 140 -6.28 -2.18 6.12
C ILE A 140 -6.07 -0.67 6.21
N ASP A 141 -5.06 -0.28 6.98
CA ASP A 141 -4.68 1.11 7.14
C ASP A 141 -4.13 1.69 5.83
N ILE A 142 -4.34 3.00 5.66
CA ILE A 142 -3.93 3.71 4.46
C ILE A 142 -2.41 3.64 4.26
N GLY A 143 -1.99 3.24 3.06
CA GLY A 143 -0.58 3.05 2.69
C GLY A 143 -0.08 1.62 2.85
N ASN A 144 -0.86 0.74 3.48
CA ASN A 144 -0.57 -0.68 3.66
C ASN A 144 -1.43 -1.59 2.75
N GLU A 145 -2.05 -1.06 1.69
CA GLU A 145 -2.95 -1.83 0.82
C GLU A 145 -2.28 -3.03 0.14
N ARG A 146 -0.94 -3.10 0.11
CA ARG A 146 -0.19 -4.29 -0.32
C ARG A 146 -0.56 -5.56 0.46
N ILE A 147 -0.96 -5.41 1.73
CA ILE A 147 -1.32 -6.51 2.63
C ILE A 147 -2.51 -7.30 2.09
N TYR A 148 -3.42 -6.64 1.38
CA TYR A 148 -4.54 -7.28 0.70
C TYR A 148 -4.09 -8.37 -0.30
N ASN A 149 -2.92 -8.19 -0.91
CA ASN A 149 -2.36 -9.14 -1.88
C ASN A 149 -1.47 -10.22 -1.23
N TYR A 150 -1.20 -10.12 0.08
CA TYR A 150 -0.36 -11.07 0.80
C TYR A 150 -1.15 -12.19 1.46
N VAL A 151 -2.47 -12.02 1.59
CA VAL A 151 -3.32 -12.96 2.31
C VAL A 151 -4.57 -13.22 1.50
N HIS A 152 -4.91 -14.50 1.33
CA HIS A 152 -6.15 -14.92 0.71
C HIS A 152 -6.91 -15.84 1.65
N LYS A 153 -8.22 -15.68 1.70
CA LYS A 153 -9.06 -16.66 2.38
C LYS A 153 -9.11 -17.88 1.49
N SER A 154 -8.64 -19.01 2.01
CA SER A 154 -8.84 -20.28 1.35
C SER A 154 -10.34 -20.53 1.34
N ASN A 155 -10.97 -20.41 0.17
CA ASN A 155 -12.29 -20.97 0.00
C ASN A 155 -12.11 -22.48 0.20
N LEU A 156 -12.62 -23.00 1.32
CA LEU A 156 -12.90 -24.42 1.44
C LEU A 156 -13.87 -24.75 0.29
N ASN A 157 -13.33 -25.28 -0.80
CA ASN A 157 -14.10 -26.11 -1.71
C ASN A 157 -14.39 -27.43 -1.01
#